data_AF-A0A0F8YDI5-F1
#
_entry.id   AF-A0A0F8YDI5-F1
#
_cell.length_a   1.000
_cell.length_b   1.000
_cell.length_c   1.000
_cell.angle_alpha   90.00
_cell.angle_beta   90.00
_cell.angle_gamma   90.00
#
_symmetry.space_group_name_H-M   'P 1'
#
loop_
_entity.id
_entity.type
_entity.pdbx_description
1 polymer ?
#
loop_
_entity_poly.entity_id
_entity_poly.type
_entity_poly.pdbx_seq_one_letter_code
_entity_poly.pdbx_strand_id
1 'polypeptide(L)'
;MADDEAGKTDGKDGDGDKGKDAFDPKSLSPEAQEYIRKSVQSESDSKSALVEKRLRDDQAAQARSAVETAETNELRQLATTGQHEALGQRVAARLTEQSAEARAIASASDVIERQMSDKFAETLGSERVETIRQEVIKEGGAHAEFAAALAKASGGESRQEEIQAEVKAQL
;
A
#
# COMPACT_ATOMS: atom_id res chain seq x y z
N MET A 1 -10.73 35.06 -36.51
CA MET A 1 -9.57 34.90 -37.41
C MET A 1 -8.46 34.38 -36.52
N ALA A 2 -7.91 33.24 -36.91
CA ALA A 2 -6.95 32.45 -36.16
C ALA A 2 -5.54 33.04 -36.35
N ASP A 3 -4.77 33.10 -35.26
CA ASP A 3 -3.31 33.16 -35.33
C ASP A 3 -2.79 31.78 -34.93
N ASP A 4 -2.69 30.93 -35.96
CA ASP A 4 -1.86 29.73 -35.99
C ASP A 4 -0.42 30.16 -36.30
N GLU A 5 0.47 30.13 -35.31
CA GLU A 5 1.89 29.90 -35.59
C GLU A 5 2.33 28.59 -34.94
N ALA A 6 2.03 27.53 -35.68
CA ALA A 6 2.63 26.23 -35.54
C ALA A 6 4.16 26.37 -35.60
N GLY A 7 4.81 26.06 -34.48
CA GLY A 7 6.24 25.79 -34.44
C GLY A 7 6.56 24.64 -35.37
N LYS A 8 7.02 24.97 -36.59
CA LYS A 8 7.72 24.04 -37.47
C LYS A 8 9.04 23.68 -36.81
N THR A 9 9.05 22.62 -36.01
CA THR A 9 10.27 21.85 -35.83
C THR A 9 10.45 21.06 -37.11
N ASP A 10 11.39 21.49 -37.96
CA ASP A 10 11.87 20.71 -39.09
C ASP A 10 12.25 19.31 -38.57
N GLY A 11 11.40 18.34 -38.86
CA GLY A 11 11.69 16.93 -38.75
C GLY A 11 12.78 16.60 -39.75
N LYS A 12 14.02 16.93 -39.40
CA LYS A 12 15.15 16.14 -39.86
C LYS A 12 15.07 14.86 -39.07
N ASP A 13 14.65 13.81 -39.76
CA ASP A 13 14.94 12.43 -39.41
C ASP A 13 16.43 12.33 -39.09
N GLY A 14 16.75 12.50 -37.82
CA GLY A 14 18.05 12.22 -37.27
C GLY A 14 18.16 10.71 -37.28
N ASP A 15 18.61 10.16 -38.41
CA ASP A 15 19.37 8.92 -38.45
C ASP A 15 20.56 9.13 -37.52
N GLY A 16 20.29 8.92 -36.23
CA GLY A 16 21.30 8.87 -35.19
C GLY A 16 22.23 7.74 -35.58
N ASP A 17 23.46 8.11 -35.88
CA ASP A 17 24.61 7.25 -36.11
C ASP A 17 24.52 6.02 -35.19
N LYS A 18 24.01 4.91 -35.74
CA LYS A 18 24.06 3.62 -35.09
C LYS A 18 25.51 3.19 -35.19
N GLY A 19 26.30 3.63 -34.22
CA GLY A 19 27.65 3.13 -33.99
C GLY A 19 27.63 1.60 -34.16
N LYS A 20 28.72 1.03 -34.67
CA LYS A 20 28.82 -0.39 -35.06
C LYS A 20 28.50 -1.42 -33.94
N ASP A 21 28.19 -0.93 -32.74
CA ASP A 21 27.76 -1.65 -31.54
C ASP A 21 26.29 -1.38 -31.16
N ALA A 22 25.46 -0.85 -32.07
CA ALA A 22 24.03 -0.67 -31.82
C ALA A 22 23.36 -2.04 -31.69
N PHE A 23 22.78 -2.30 -30.52
CA PHE A 23 22.08 -3.54 -30.22
C PHE A 23 20.99 -3.83 -31.27
N ASP A 24 21.19 -4.87 -32.08
CA ASP A 24 20.17 -5.40 -32.99
C ASP A 24 19.45 -6.56 -32.31
N PRO A 25 18.19 -6.38 -31.84
CA PRO A 25 17.44 -7.45 -31.19
C PRO A 25 17.20 -8.66 -32.11
N LYS A 26 17.34 -8.53 -33.44
CA LYS A 26 17.25 -9.65 -34.39
C LYS A 26 18.49 -10.53 -34.44
N SER A 27 19.62 -10.04 -33.92
CA SER A 27 20.87 -10.81 -33.81
C SER A 27 20.86 -11.84 -32.67
N LEU A 28 19.87 -11.75 -31.77
CA LEU A 28 19.65 -12.70 -30.69
C LEU A 28 19.03 -14.01 -31.20
N SER A 29 19.24 -15.10 -30.46
CA SER A 29 18.56 -16.36 -30.76
C SER A 29 17.03 -16.22 -30.63
N PRO A 30 16.24 -17.02 -31.36
CA PRO A 30 14.78 -17.01 -31.23
C PRO A 30 14.30 -17.23 -29.79
N GLU A 31 14.98 -18.08 -28.99
CA GLU A 31 14.62 -18.29 -27.59
C GLU A 31 14.88 -17.03 -26.74
N ALA A 32 16.01 -16.34 -26.98
CA ALA A 32 16.33 -15.10 -26.29
C ALA A 32 15.34 -13.98 -26.65
N GLN A 33 14.93 -13.88 -27.92
CA GLN A 33 13.90 -12.93 -28.37
C GLN A 33 12.54 -13.22 -27.73
N GLU A 34 12.15 -14.49 -27.62
CA GLU A 34 10.89 -14.88 -26.97
C GLU A 34 10.92 -14.62 -25.45
N TYR A 35 12.04 -14.91 -24.78
CA TYR A 35 12.23 -14.62 -23.36
C TYR A 35 12.14 -13.11 -23.06
N ILE A 36 12.80 -12.27 -23.88
CA ILE A 36 12.71 -10.82 -23.74
C ILE A 36 11.28 -10.35 -23.98
N ARG A 37 10.58 -10.86 -24.99
CA ARG A 37 9.17 -10.50 -25.25
C ARG A 37 8.29 -10.84 -24.05
N LYS A 38 8.40 -12.04 -23.48
CA LYS A 38 7.62 -12.46 -22.30
C LYS A 38 7.93 -11.60 -21.08
N SER A 39 9.21 -11.30 -20.84
CA SER A 39 9.65 -10.46 -19.73
C SER A 39 9.10 -9.03 -19.86
N VAL A 40 9.23 -8.41 -21.03
CA VAL A 40 8.69 -7.06 -21.29
C VAL A 40 7.17 -7.03 -21.13
N GLN A 41 6.48 -8.05 -21.62
CA GLN A 41 5.02 -8.14 -21.47
C GLN A 41 4.61 -8.31 -20.01
N SER A 42 5.28 -9.19 -19.25
CA SER A 42 5.03 -9.36 -17.81
C SER A 42 5.27 -8.06 -17.02
N GLU A 43 6.33 -7.31 -17.35
CA GLU A 43 6.57 -6.00 -16.72
C GLU A 43 5.52 -4.96 -17.09
N SER A 44 5.11 -4.96 -18.36
CA SER A 44 4.04 -4.08 -18.86
C SER A 44 2.73 -4.37 -18.13
N ASP A 45 2.34 -5.64 -18.02
CA ASP A 45 1.12 -6.06 -17.34
C ASP A 45 1.16 -5.71 -15.85
N SER A 46 2.32 -5.91 -15.20
CA SER A 46 2.53 -5.52 -13.79
C SER A 46 2.39 -4.00 -13.59
N LYS A 47 2.96 -3.19 -14.48
CA LYS A 47 2.83 -1.73 -14.43
C LYS A 47 1.39 -1.27 -14.67
N SER A 48 0.71 -1.86 -15.65
CA SER A 48 -0.71 -1.59 -15.92
C SER A 48 -1.57 -1.93 -14.72
N ALA A 49 -1.38 -3.09 -14.11
CA ALA A 49 -2.11 -3.50 -12.91
C ALA A 49 -1.86 -2.54 -11.72
N LEU A 50 -0.63 -2.03 -11.57
CA LEU A 50 -0.31 -1.04 -10.55
C LEU A 50 -1.03 0.30 -10.80
N VAL A 51 -1.06 0.76 -12.05
CA VAL A 51 -1.77 1.99 -12.44
C VAL A 51 -3.27 1.84 -12.22
N GLU A 52 -3.87 0.73 -12.65
CA GLU A 52 -5.28 0.45 -12.41
C GLU A 52 -5.64 0.37 -10.93
N LYS A 53 -4.75 -0.22 -10.12
CA LYS A 53 -4.92 -0.24 -8.66
C LYS A 53 -4.91 1.18 -8.10
N ARG A 54 -3.90 1.99 -8.46
CA ARG A 54 -3.82 3.39 -8.01
C ARG A 54 -5.04 4.20 -8.42
N LEU A 55 -5.48 4.06 -9.67
CA LEU A 55 -6.67 4.77 -10.14
C LEU A 55 -7.93 4.38 -9.34
N ARG A 56 -8.11 3.10 -9.03
CA ARG A 56 -9.22 2.64 -8.18
C ARG A 56 -9.11 3.19 -6.76
N ASP A 57 -7.91 3.18 -6.19
CA ASP A 57 -7.65 3.71 -4.85
C ASP A 57 -7.94 5.23 -4.79
N ASP A 58 -7.49 5.97 -5.81
CA ASP A 58 -7.73 7.41 -5.95
C ASP A 58 -9.23 7.72 -6.15
N GLN A 59 -9.93 6.97 -6.99
CA GLN A 59 -11.38 7.10 -7.16
C GLN A 59 -12.12 6.82 -5.85
N ALA A 60 -11.72 5.78 -5.11
CA ALA A 60 -12.31 5.45 -3.81
C ALA A 60 -12.00 6.52 -2.76
N ALA A 61 -10.83 7.15 -2.80
CA ALA A 61 -10.48 8.28 -1.92
C ALA A 61 -11.31 9.53 -2.25
N GLN A 62 -11.45 9.86 -3.53
CA GLN A 62 -12.28 10.99 -3.98
C GLN A 62 -13.75 10.79 -3.61
N ALA A 63 -14.30 9.59 -3.81
CA ALA A 63 -15.68 9.27 -3.43
C ALA A 63 -15.90 9.44 -1.92
N ARG A 64 -14.97 8.95 -1.09
CA ARG A 64 -15.01 9.13 0.36
C ARG A 64 -14.97 10.60 0.77
N SER A 65 -14.06 11.38 0.18
CA SER A 65 -13.94 12.82 0.46
C SER A 65 -15.19 13.60 0.04
N ALA A 66 -15.81 13.24 -1.09
CA ALA A 66 -17.05 13.87 -1.55
C ALA A 66 -18.22 13.61 -0.59
N VAL A 67 -18.35 12.37 -0.08
CA VAL A 67 -19.37 12.02 0.92
C VAL A 67 -19.13 12.79 2.21
N GLU A 68 -17.91 12.79 2.75
CA GLU A 68 -17.59 13.51 3.98
C GLU A 68 -17.86 15.02 3.88
N THR A 69 -17.56 15.60 2.71
CA THR A 69 -17.85 17.01 2.43
C THR A 69 -19.36 17.28 2.38
N ALA A 70 -20.13 16.41 1.73
CA ALA A 70 -21.59 16.52 1.67
C ALA A 70 -22.22 16.44 3.06
N GLU A 71 -21.79 15.49 3.89
CA GLU A 71 -22.27 15.34 5.26
C GLU A 71 -21.91 16.54 6.14
N THR A 72 -20.69 17.06 6.01
CA THR A 72 -20.26 18.24 6.77
C THR A 72 -21.09 19.46 6.39
N ASN A 73 -21.40 19.63 5.10
CA ASN A 73 -22.26 20.70 4.62
C ASN A 73 -23.69 20.56 5.11
N GLU A 74 -24.25 19.34 5.12
CA GLU A 74 -25.56 19.03 5.67
C GLU A 74 -25.64 19.44 7.15
N LEU A 75 -24.68 19.00 7.97
CA LEU A 75 -24.62 19.34 9.40
C LEU A 75 -24.52 20.85 9.62
N ARG A 76 -23.69 21.55 8.82
CA ARG A 76 -23.57 23.01 8.88
C ARG A 76 -24.87 23.71 8.50
N GLN A 77 -25.59 23.21 7.49
CA GLN A 77 -26.87 23.77 7.07
C GLN A 77 -27.95 23.57 8.15
N LEU A 78 -28.04 22.38 8.74
CA LEU A 78 -28.96 22.10 9.84
C LEU A 78 -28.69 22.99 11.06
N ALA A 79 -27.41 23.20 11.39
CA ALA A 79 -27.00 24.12 12.46
C ALA A 79 -27.38 25.57 12.15
N THR A 80 -27.16 26.02 10.90
CA THR A 80 -27.42 27.41 10.48
C THR A 80 -28.92 27.72 10.38
N THR A 81 -29.72 26.72 10.01
CA THR A 81 -31.19 26.85 9.90
C THR A 81 -31.94 26.62 11.22
N GLY A 82 -31.21 26.36 12.32
CA GLY A 82 -31.79 26.17 13.65
C GLY A 82 -32.51 24.83 13.85
N GLN A 83 -32.29 23.86 12.95
CA GLN A 83 -32.91 22.53 13.01
C GLN A 83 -32.15 21.60 13.97
N HIS A 84 -32.11 21.96 15.25
CA HIS A 84 -31.27 21.26 16.24
C HIS A 84 -31.69 19.81 16.52
N GLU A 85 -32.98 19.49 16.39
CA GLU A 85 -33.46 18.11 16.56
C GLU A 85 -32.94 17.20 15.43
N ALA A 86 -33.08 17.63 14.18
CA ALA A 86 -32.54 16.91 13.02
C ALA A 86 -31.01 16.82 13.07
N LEU A 87 -30.34 17.90 13.49
CA LEU A 87 -28.89 17.90 13.71
C LEU A 87 -28.47 16.85 14.76
N GLY A 88 -29.17 16.81 15.90
CA GLY A 88 -28.90 15.85 16.97
C GLY A 88 -29.07 14.41 16.51
N GLN A 89 -30.14 14.11 15.76
CA GLN A 89 -30.37 12.78 15.18
C GLN A 89 -29.26 12.40 14.19
N ARG A 90 -28.84 13.33 13.32
CA ARG A 90 -27.78 13.07 12.32
C ARG A 90 -26.43 12.82 12.97
N VAL A 91 -26.07 13.60 13.99
CA VAL A 91 -24.83 13.39 14.76
C VAL A 91 -24.86 12.06 15.52
N ALA A 92 -25.99 11.69 16.14
CA ALA A 92 -26.14 10.42 16.82
C ALA A 92 -26.01 9.22 15.87
N ALA A 93 -26.59 9.31 14.67
CA ALA A 93 -26.43 8.30 13.63
C ALA A 93 -24.94 8.14 13.24
N ARG A 94 -24.25 9.25 12.99
CA ARG A 94 -22.81 9.25 12.65
C ARG A 94 -21.95 8.60 13.76
N LEU A 95 -22.21 8.92 15.03
CA LEU A 95 -21.50 8.31 16.16
C LEU A 95 -21.76 6.82 16.27
N THR A 96 -22.99 6.38 15.96
CA THR A 96 -23.36 4.96 15.96
C THR A 96 -22.61 4.19 14.88
N GLU A 97 -22.56 4.75 13.67
CA GLU A 97 -21.79 4.18 12.54
C GLU A 97 -20.30 4.10 12.86
N GLN A 98 -19.70 5.18 13.37
CA GLN A 98 -18.29 5.19 13.79
C GLN A 98 -18.00 4.15 14.88
N SER A 99 -18.93 3.94 15.82
CA SER A 99 -18.78 2.90 16.84
C SER A 99 -18.84 1.50 16.24
N ALA A 100 -19.73 1.27 15.27
CA ALA A 100 -19.83 0.00 14.57
C ALA A 100 -18.55 -0.29 13.75
N GLU A 101 -18.03 0.71 13.04
CA GLU A 101 -16.76 0.61 12.31
C GLU A 101 -15.58 0.31 13.25
N ALA A 102 -15.46 1.04 14.37
CA ALA A 102 -14.41 0.81 15.35
C ALA A 102 -14.45 -0.62 15.92
N ARG A 103 -15.65 -1.15 16.20
CA ARG A 103 -15.82 -2.55 16.63
C ARG A 103 -15.43 -3.55 15.54
N ALA A 104 -15.77 -3.26 14.28
CA ALA A 104 -15.39 -4.11 13.17
C ALA A 104 -13.85 -4.13 12.97
N ILE A 105 -13.20 -2.98 13.10
CA ILE A 105 -11.73 -2.86 13.04
C ILE A 105 -11.08 -3.64 14.18
N ALA A 106 -11.58 -3.49 15.42
CA ALA A 106 -11.09 -4.25 16.57
C ALA A 106 -11.24 -5.76 16.34
N SER A 107 -12.42 -6.22 15.90
CA SER A 107 -12.65 -7.63 15.60
C SER A 107 -11.76 -8.15 14.47
N ALA A 108 -11.50 -7.36 13.43
CA ALA A 108 -10.59 -7.74 12.37
C ALA A 108 -9.14 -7.81 12.88
N SER A 109 -8.75 -6.88 13.75
CA SER A 109 -7.42 -6.83 14.35
C SER A 109 -7.17 -8.04 15.25
N ASP A 110 -8.16 -8.46 16.03
CA ASP A 110 -8.12 -9.70 16.82
C ASP A 110 -7.91 -10.94 15.95
N VAL A 111 -8.58 -11.02 14.80
CA VAL A 111 -8.44 -12.14 13.86
C VAL A 111 -7.04 -12.16 13.24
N ILE A 112 -6.54 -10.99 12.82
CA ILE A 112 -5.19 -10.85 12.27
C ILE A 112 -4.16 -11.22 13.32
N GLU A 113 -4.34 -10.76 14.55
CA GLU A 113 -3.46 -11.10 15.67
C GLU A 113 -3.41 -12.61 15.90
N ARG A 114 -4.56 -13.30 15.91
CA ARG A 114 -4.61 -14.76 16.07
C ARG A 114 -3.86 -15.47 14.95
N GLN A 115 -4.17 -15.13 13.70
CA GLN A 115 -3.48 -15.72 12.54
C GLN A 115 -1.98 -15.46 12.55
N MET A 116 -1.56 -14.28 13.00
CA MET A 116 -0.16 -13.92 13.16
C MET A 116 0.50 -14.73 14.28
N SER A 117 -0.16 -14.82 15.43
CA SER A 117 0.27 -15.63 16.57
C SER A 117 0.47 -17.09 16.17
N ASP A 118 -0.48 -17.66 15.43
CA ASP A 118 -0.41 -19.05 14.96
C ASP A 118 0.80 -19.26 14.05
N LYS A 119 1.03 -18.36 13.08
CA LYS A 119 2.20 -18.42 12.20
C LYS A 119 3.52 -18.27 12.94
N PHE A 120 3.60 -17.35 13.90
CA PHE A 120 4.81 -17.20 14.70
C PHE A 120 4.98 -18.34 15.71
N ALA A 121 3.90 -18.98 16.17
CA ALA A 121 4.00 -20.14 17.03
C ALA A 121 4.63 -21.34 16.33
N GLU A 122 4.48 -21.47 15.01
CA GLU A 122 5.18 -22.49 14.20
C GLU A 122 6.71 -22.34 14.22
N THR A 123 7.22 -21.12 14.45
CA THR A 123 8.67 -20.82 14.42
C THR A 123 9.26 -20.57 15.81
N LEU A 124 8.56 -19.81 16.66
CA LEU A 124 8.99 -19.41 18.00
C LEU A 124 8.48 -20.33 19.11
N GLY A 125 7.46 -21.13 18.84
CA GLY A 125 6.70 -21.88 19.84
C GLY A 125 5.60 -21.04 20.50
N SER A 126 4.47 -21.68 20.82
CA SER A 126 3.28 -21.02 21.39
C SER A 126 3.54 -20.34 22.74
N GLU A 127 4.41 -20.92 23.57
CA GLU A 127 4.76 -20.38 24.88
C GLU A 127 5.53 -19.05 24.78
N ARG A 128 6.41 -18.93 23.77
CA ARG A 128 7.19 -17.71 23.53
C ARG A 128 6.30 -16.59 22.98
N VAL A 129 5.40 -16.92 22.06
CA VAL A 129 4.40 -15.98 21.52
C VAL A 129 3.50 -15.43 22.63
N GLU A 130 3.03 -16.29 23.54
CA GLU A 130 2.20 -15.85 24.67
C GLU A 130 2.97 -14.99 25.66
N THR A 131 4.24 -15.30 25.93
CA THR A 131 5.11 -14.46 26.76
C THR A 131 5.22 -13.04 26.18
N ILE A 132 5.47 -12.94 24.86
CA ILE A 132 5.55 -11.66 24.16
C ILE A 132 4.21 -10.91 24.24
N ARG A 133 3.08 -11.61 24.10
CA ARG A 133 1.75 -11.00 24.24
C ARG A 133 1.57 -10.38 25.62
N GLN A 134 1.90 -11.13 26.68
CA GLN A 134 1.75 -10.64 28.06
C GLN A 134 2.67 -9.45 28.36
N GLU A 135 3.89 -9.44 27.80
CA GLU A 135 4.81 -8.30 27.90
C GLU A 135 4.22 -7.04 27.25
N VAL A 136 3.69 -7.15 26.03
CA VAL A 136 3.08 -6.01 25.32
C VAL A 136 1.82 -5.51 26.03
N ILE A 137 0.97 -6.40 26.53
CA ILE A 137 -0.22 -6.02 27.32
C ILE A 137 0.20 -5.25 28.59
N LYS A 138 1.24 -5.71 29.28
CA LYS A 138 1.75 -5.06 30.49
C LYS A 138 2.26 -3.65 30.23
N GLU A 139 2.81 -3.40 29.05
CA GLU A 139 3.28 -2.08 28.61
C GLU A 139 2.15 -1.21 28.02
N GLY A 140 0.93 -1.74 27.90
CA GLY A 140 -0.20 -1.05 27.31
C GLY A 140 -0.11 -0.91 25.78
N GLY A 141 0.66 -1.78 25.12
CA GLY A 141 0.80 -1.80 23.66
C GLY A 141 -0.46 -2.32 22.97
N ALA A 142 -0.68 -1.88 21.73
CA ALA A 142 -1.77 -2.34 20.89
C ALA A 142 -1.32 -3.49 19.96
N HIS A 143 -2.22 -3.93 19.07
CA HIS A 143 -1.96 -5.02 18.13
C HIS A 143 -0.74 -4.78 17.23
N ALA A 144 -0.44 -3.51 16.91
CA ALA A 144 0.72 -3.15 16.09
C ALA A 144 2.04 -3.38 16.84
N GLU A 145 2.10 -3.02 18.12
CA GLU A 145 3.25 -3.24 19.00
C GLU A 145 3.48 -4.73 19.22
N PHE A 146 2.40 -5.52 19.35
CA PHE A 146 2.51 -6.98 19.44
C PHE A 146 3.06 -7.59 18.15
N ALA A 147 2.57 -7.16 16.97
CA ALA A 147 3.09 -7.61 15.69
C ALA A 147 4.59 -7.28 15.51
N ALA A 148 5.00 -6.08 15.92
CA ALA A 148 6.40 -5.67 15.88
C ALA A 148 7.28 -6.51 16.83
N ALA A 149 6.80 -6.81 18.03
CA ALA A 149 7.50 -7.64 19.01
C ALA A 149 7.67 -9.10 18.52
N LEU A 150 6.64 -9.68 17.89
CA LEU A 150 6.74 -11.00 17.26
C LEU A 150 7.76 -11.02 16.12
N ALA A 151 7.72 -10.03 15.22
CA ALA A 151 8.67 -9.93 14.12
C ALA A 151 10.12 -9.73 14.59
N LYS A 152 10.31 -8.98 15.68
CA LYS A 152 11.62 -8.84 16.32
C LYS A 152 12.12 -10.18 16.85
N ALA A 153 11.27 -10.90 17.59
CA ALA A 153 11.61 -12.18 18.20
C ALA A 153 11.91 -13.28 17.17
N SER A 154 11.25 -13.28 16.01
CA SER A 154 11.42 -14.29 14.95
C SER A 154 12.69 -14.16 14.11
N GLY A 155 13.53 -13.16 14.35
CA GLY A 155 14.78 -12.97 13.60
C GLY A 155 15.04 -11.57 13.07
N GLY A 156 14.41 -10.53 13.64
CA GLY A 156 14.76 -9.13 13.34
C GLY A 156 16.22 -8.80 13.71
N GLU A 157 16.77 -9.45 14.74
CA GLU A 157 18.17 -9.31 15.17
C GLU A 157 19.11 -10.30 14.46
N SER A 158 18.68 -11.54 14.20
CA SER A 158 19.53 -12.57 13.56
C SER A 158 19.94 -12.20 12.14
N ARG A 159 19.06 -11.57 11.36
CA ARG A 159 19.40 -11.13 9.99
C ARG A 159 20.40 -9.99 9.96
N GLN A 160 20.37 -9.09 10.96
CA GLN A 160 21.36 -8.02 11.09
C GLN A 160 22.71 -8.55 11.55
N GLU A 161 22.73 -9.53 12.46
CA GLU A 161 23.95 -10.21 12.89
C GLU A 161 24.56 -11.06 11.78
N GLU A 162 23.75 -11.75 10.97
CA GLU A 162 24.19 -12.54 9.83
C GLU A 162 24.80 -11.65 8.73
N ILE A 163 24.18 -10.50 8.43
CA ILE A 163 24.73 -9.50 7.49
C ILE A 163 26.05 -8.92 8.03
N GLN A 164 26.15 -8.62 9.33
CA GLN A 164 27.40 -8.11 9.92
C GLN A 164 28.52 -9.16 9.97
N ALA A 165 28.17 -10.42 10.21
CA ALA A 165 29.12 -11.54 10.16
C ALA A 165 29.62 -11.77 8.74
N GLU A 166 28.75 -11.68 7.74
CA GLU A 166 29.09 -11.85 6.33
C GLU A 166 29.95 -10.68 5.81
N VAL A 167 29.68 -9.45 6.23
CA VAL A 167 30.53 -8.28 5.93
C VAL A 167 31.92 -8.38 6.59
N LYS A 168 32.00 -8.91 7.82
CA LYS A 168 33.29 -9.17 8.49
C LYS A 168 34.08 -10.33 7.89
N ALA A 169 33.40 -11.31 7.31
CA ALA A 169 34.06 -12.45 6.65
C ALA A 169 34.59 -12.08 5.25
N GLN A 170 34.14 -10.97 4.67
CA GLN A 170 34.58 -10.45 3.37
C GLN A 170 35.65 -9.33 3.47
N LEU A 171 36.07 -8.96 4.68
CA LEU A 171 37.19 -8.04 4.97
C LEU A 171 38.42 -8.80 5.45
#